data_AF-Q1LDB9-F1
#
_entry.id   AF-Q1LDB9-F1
#
_cell.length_a   1.000
_cell.length_b   1.000
_cell.length_c   1.000
_cell.angle_alpha   90.00
_cell.angle_beta   90.00
_cell.angle_gamma   90.00
#
_symmetry.space_group_name_H-M   'P 1'
#
loop_
_entity.id
_entity.type
_entity.pdbx_description
1 polymer ?
#
loop_
_entity_poly.entity_id
_entity_poly.type
_entity_poly.pdbx_seq_one_letter_code
_entity_poly.pdbx_strand_id
1 'polypeptide(L)'
;MSQPLRWPTAATVLFLGALRRFAGPGSDSEQATRDRHHGGKRTSSLEAHRSEASVNLRCAAAYNPGAQLGGEMTVPCSVQCLCGAVNIKLNGQPQARANCHCRSCQDFYGTSMLSATAWLAEQVTVASGSVSSFSHPSKDLSRTFCSGCGETVFGTNRLGMRVLPNTIFARAAGGEVPEEMRPTMHLFYRHRIIDIQDELPKYLDGWDGPTYQA
;
A
#
# COMPACT_ATOMS: atom_id res chain seq x y z
N MET A 1 23.05 48.20 25.47
CA MET A 1 22.06 47.33 24.81
C MET A 1 22.73 46.72 23.58
N SER A 2 22.88 45.40 23.63
CA SER A 2 22.97 44.42 22.53
C SER A 2 23.91 44.67 21.33
N GLN A 3 25.04 43.97 21.33
CA GLN A 3 25.88 43.71 20.15
C GLN A 3 25.17 42.79 19.14
N PRO A 4 25.50 42.85 17.83
CA PRO A 4 24.98 41.92 16.84
C PRO A 4 25.76 40.60 16.84
N LEU A 5 25.05 39.47 16.87
CA LEU A 5 25.61 38.13 16.73
C LEU A 5 26.14 37.88 15.32
N ARG A 6 27.41 37.49 15.23
CA ARG A 6 28.08 36.95 14.05
C ARG A 6 27.87 35.43 14.00
N TRP A 7 27.50 34.92 12.82
CA TRP A 7 27.46 33.49 12.51
C TRP A 7 28.87 33.00 12.14
N PRO A 8 29.36 31.85 12.67
CA PRO A 8 30.63 31.31 12.25
C PRO A 8 30.51 30.58 10.89
N THR A 9 31.47 30.89 10.02
CA THR A 9 31.71 30.28 8.71
C THR A 9 32.26 28.86 8.83
N ALA A 10 31.94 28.05 7.81
CA ALA A 10 32.31 26.66 7.63
C ALA A 10 33.81 26.39 7.84
N ALA A 11 34.11 25.36 8.64
CA ALA A 11 35.44 24.78 8.75
C ALA A 11 35.53 23.54 7.83
N THR A 12 36.43 23.64 6.85
CA THR A 12 36.90 22.54 6.01
C THR A 12 37.61 21.50 6.86
N VAL A 13 37.07 20.28 6.91
CA VAL A 13 37.78 19.11 7.47
C VAL A 13 38.45 18.36 6.33
N LEU A 14 39.79 18.45 6.30
CA LEU A 14 40.68 17.64 5.49
C LEU A 14 40.61 16.18 5.95
N PHE A 15 40.14 15.28 5.09
CA PHE A 15 40.30 13.83 5.28
C PHE A 15 41.65 13.39 4.69
N LEU A 16 42.61 13.12 5.58
CA LEU A 16 43.87 12.45 5.26
C LEU A 16 43.87 11.05 5.90
N GLY A 17 44.00 10.03 5.05
CA GLY A 17 44.65 8.75 5.37
C GLY A 17 43.78 7.63 5.96
N ALA A 18 43.56 6.57 5.17
CA ALA A 18 44.24 5.28 5.33
C ALA A 18 43.44 4.15 4.65
N LEU A 19 43.85 3.77 3.43
CA LEU A 19 43.44 2.52 2.79
C LEU A 19 44.05 1.35 3.58
N ARG A 20 43.23 0.59 4.32
CA ARG A 20 43.62 -0.72 4.81
C ARG A 20 43.32 -1.77 3.75
N ARG A 21 44.40 -2.34 3.20
CA ARG A 21 44.41 -3.53 2.35
C ARG A 21 43.86 -4.71 3.15
N PHE A 22 42.80 -5.35 2.67
CA PHE A 22 42.40 -6.68 3.12
C PHE A 22 43.35 -7.71 2.47
N ALA A 23 44.15 -8.38 3.30
CA ALA A 23 44.88 -9.57 2.92
C ALA A 23 43.95 -10.78 3.12
N GLY A 24 43.61 -11.48 2.04
CA GLY A 24 43.04 -12.83 2.09
C GLY A 24 44.16 -13.86 1.88
N PRO A 25 44.14 -15.01 2.57
CA PRO A 25 44.98 -16.14 2.19
C PRO A 25 44.28 -16.99 1.14
N GLY A 26 44.97 -17.22 0.03
CA GLY A 26 44.68 -18.29 -0.92
C GLY A 26 45.68 -19.43 -0.75
N SER A 27 45.18 -20.66 -0.88
CA SER A 27 45.84 -21.92 -1.27
C SER A 27 44.87 -23.04 -0.88
N ASP A 28 44.70 -24.15 -1.57
CA ASP A 28 45.05 -24.59 -2.91
C ASP A 28 44.04 -25.70 -3.26
N SER A 29 43.94 -25.99 -4.54
CA SER A 29 43.13 -27.03 -5.17
C SER A 29 43.40 -28.45 -4.67
N GLU A 30 42.37 -29.29 -4.58
CA GLU A 30 42.51 -30.70 -4.93
C GLU A 30 41.20 -31.32 -5.45
N GLN A 31 41.36 -32.15 -6.47
CA GLN A 31 40.34 -32.68 -7.36
C GLN A 31 39.66 -33.96 -6.84
N ALA A 32 38.43 -34.14 -7.34
CA ALA A 32 37.79 -35.40 -7.72
C ALA A 32 37.46 -36.44 -6.63
N THR A 33 36.17 -36.82 -6.56
CA THR A 33 35.75 -38.19 -6.87
C THR A 33 34.28 -38.22 -7.30
N ARG A 34 34.01 -39.09 -8.27
CA ARG A 34 32.68 -39.53 -8.71
C ARG A 34 31.97 -40.25 -7.55
N ASP A 35 30.65 -40.26 -7.59
CA ASP A 35 29.82 -41.46 -7.85
C ASP A 35 28.54 -41.54 -6.98
N ARG A 36 27.46 -42.01 -7.63
CA ARG A 36 26.23 -42.64 -7.09
C ARG A 36 25.04 -41.80 -6.64
N HIS A 37 24.02 -41.89 -7.51
CA HIS A 37 22.61 -42.17 -7.22
C HIS A 37 22.20 -42.30 -5.75
N HIS A 38 21.21 -41.51 -5.33
CA HIS A 38 20.05 -42.00 -4.58
C HIS A 38 18.79 -41.23 -4.97
N GLY A 39 17.78 -41.98 -5.41
CA GLY A 39 16.46 -41.47 -5.71
C GLY A 39 15.76 -40.96 -4.45
N GLY A 40 15.10 -39.82 -4.58
CA GLY A 40 14.17 -39.29 -3.61
C GLY A 40 13.03 -38.65 -4.36
N LYS A 41 11.89 -39.35 -4.43
CA LYS A 41 10.62 -38.84 -4.91
C LYS A 41 10.29 -37.56 -4.14
N ARG A 42 10.41 -36.39 -4.78
CA ARG A 42 9.79 -35.17 -4.28
C ARG A 42 8.40 -35.07 -4.88
N THR A 43 7.46 -35.77 -4.26
CA THR A 43 6.04 -35.44 -4.35
C THR A 43 5.85 -34.16 -3.53
N SER A 44 5.98 -32.98 -4.14
CA SER A 44 5.40 -31.78 -3.53
C SER A 44 3.95 -31.71 -3.97
N SER A 45 3.05 -32.14 -3.08
CA SER A 45 1.64 -31.84 -3.15
C SER A 45 1.47 -30.32 -3.22
N LEU A 46 1.26 -29.79 -4.42
CA LEU A 46 0.55 -28.52 -4.58
C LEU A 46 -0.93 -28.82 -4.37
N GLU A 47 -1.29 -29.21 -3.14
CA GLU A 47 -2.66 -29.15 -2.69
C GLU A 47 -2.94 -27.67 -2.43
N ALA A 48 -3.57 -27.06 -3.43
CA ALA A 48 -4.19 -25.76 -3.31
C ALA A 48 -5.12 -25.80 -2.10
N HIS A 49 -4.71 -25.15 -1.01
CA HIS A 49 -5.60 -24.77 0.07
C HIS A 49 -6.61 -23.74 -0.46
N ARG A 50 -7.59 -24.23 -1.20
CA ARG A 50 -8.84 -23.52 -1.47
C ARG A 50 -9.63 -23.64 -0.18
N SER A 51 -9.34 -22.79 0.81
CA SER A 51 -10.27 -22.64 1.91
C SER A 51 -11.53 -22.02 1.33
N GLU A 52 -12.61 -22.80 1.34
CA GLU A 52 -13.97 -22.28 1.22
C GLU A 52 -14.28 -21.46 2.49
N ALA A 53 -13.58 -20.35 2.67
CA ALA A 53 -14.00 -19.32 3.59
C ALA A 53 -15.12 -18.56 2.87
N SER A 54 -16.35 -19.02 3.04
CA SER A 54 -17.52 -18.19 2.83
C SER A 54 -17.44 -17.00 3.79
N VAL A 55 -16.71 -15.95 3.40
CA VAL A 55 -16.63 -14.68 4.13
C VAL A 55 -17.93 -13.92 3.88
N ASN A 56 -19.03 -14.44 4.41
CA ASN A 56 -20.28 -13.71 4.53
C ASN A 56 -20.26 -12.93 5.85
N LEU A 57 -19.44 -11.88 5.89
CA LEU A 57 -19.69 -10.78 6.82
C LEU A 57 -20.28 -9.64 6.02
N ARG A 58 -21.59 -9.42 6.21
CA ARG A 58 -22.29 -8.23 5.73
C ARG A 58 -21.76 -7.04 6.52
N CYS A 59 -21.32 -6.00 5.84
CA CYS A 59 -20.93 -4.78 6.53
C CYS A 59 -22.22 -4.12 6.99
N ALA A 60 -22.54 -4.29 8.27
CA ALA A 60 -23.71 -3.66 8.86
C ALA A 60 -23.56 -2.15 8.70
N ALA A 61 -24.43 -1.55 7.89
CA ALA A 61 -24.63 -0.12 7.90
C ALA A 61 -25.12 0.29 9.29
N ALA A 62 -24.32 1.07 10.01
CA ALA A 62 -24.79 1.87 11.14
C ALA A 62 -24.33 3.30 10.82
N TYR A 63 -25.17 4.36 10.76
CA TYR A 63 -26.56 4.59 11.12
C TYR A 63 -27.01 5.88 10.39
N ASN A 64 -28.29 6.02 9.99
CA ASN A 64 -28.93 7.34 9.83
C ASN A 64 -30.48 7.21 9.94
N PRO A 65 -31.17 8.01 10.78
CA PRO A 65 -32.62 7.92 10.94
C PRO A 65 -33.28 8.76 9.85
N GLY A 66 -33.56 8.16 8.68
CA GLY A 66 -34.35 8.86 7.67
C GLY A 66 -34.22 8.43 6.20
N ALA A 67 -33.32 7.52 5.86
CA ALA A 67 -33.19 7.06 4.47
C ALA A 67 -33.62 5.59 4.35
N GLN A 68 -34.86 5.37 3.89
CA GLN A 68 -35.21 4.10 3.26
C GLN A 68 -34.41 3.98 1.96
N LEU A 69 -33.69 2.88 1.77
CA LEU A 69 -33.84 1.95 0.64
C LEU A 69 -32.94 0.73 0.90
N GLY A 70 -33.56 -0.45 0.86
CA GLY A 70 -32.94 -1.75 1.10
C GLY A 70 -32.04 -2.17 -0.05
N GLY A 71 -30.81 -2.55 0.31
CA GLY A 71 -29.86 -3.26 -0.54
C GLY A 71 -28.87 -3.97 0.38
N GLU A 72 -28.80 -5.28 0.27
CA GLU A 72 -27.89 -6.11 1.05
C GLU A 72 -26.46 -5.89 0.57
N MET A 73 -25.65 -5.18 1.36
CA MET A 73 -24.25 -4.90 1.03
C MET A 73 -23.39 -6.17 1.18
N THR A 74 -22.99 -6.76 0.05
CA THR A 74 -22.04 -7.89 0.00
C THR A 74 -20.60 -7.43 -0.16
N VAL A 75 -20.20 -6.37 0.57
CA VAL A 75 -18.82 -5.89 0.59
C VAL A 75 -17.99 -6.79 1.50
N PRO A 76 -16.76 -7.22 1.12
CA PRO A 76 -15.90 -7.94 2.04
C PRO A 76 -15.50 -7.01 3.20
N CYS A 77 -16.08 -7.24 4.38
CA CYS A 77 -15.68 -6.56 5.62
C CYS A 77 -14.32 -6.98 6.13
N SER A 78 -13.68 -7.89 5.41
CA SER A 78 -12.34 -8.34 5.67
C SER A 78 -11.61 -8.55 4.35
N VAL A 79 -10.42 -7.98 4.25
CA VAL A 79 -9.50 -8.18 3.13
C VAL A 79 -8.17 -8.70 3.65
N GLN A 80 -7.44 -9.43 2.81
CA GLN A 80 -6.18 -10.04 3.21
C GLN A 80 -5.05 -9.58 2.30
N CYS A 81 -3.84 -9.56 2.84
CA CYS A 81 -2.65 -9.34 2.02
C CYS A 81 -2.42 -10.50 1.03
N LEU A 82 -1.46 -10.34 0.11
CA LEU A 82 -1.20 -11.26 -1.00
C LEU A 82 -0.89 -12.69 -0.54
N CYS A 83 -0.18 -12.84 0.59
CA CYS A 83 0.10 -14.16 1.17
C CYS A 83 -0.98 -14.67 2.13
N GLY A 84 -2.07 -13.91 2.36
CA GLY A 84 -3.15 -14.28 3.28
C GLY A 84 -2.85 -14.09 4.77
N ALA A 85 -1.60 -13.81 5.15
CA ALA A 85 -1.18 -13.79 6.56
C ALA A 85 -1.72 -12.59 7.37
N VAL A 86 -1.93 -11.44 6.71
CA VAL A 86 -2.50 -10.24 7.35
C VAL A 86 -3.96 -10.12 6.95
N ASN A 87 -4.83 -10.04 7.96
CA ASN A 87 -6.25 -9.79 7.79
C ASN A 87 -6.59 -8.37 8.26
N ILE A 88 -7.22 -7.59 7.40
CA ILE A 88 -7.72 -6.25 7.71
C ILE A 88 -9.24 -6.32 7.80
N LYS A 89 -9.79 -5.90 8.94
CA LYS A 89 -11.24 -5.72 9.14
C LYS A 89 -11.63 -4.28 8.89
N LEU A 90 -12.72 -4.09 8.16
CA LEU A 90 -13.32 -2.80 7.80
C LEU A 90 -14.71 -2.67 8.41
N ASN A 91 -15.01 -1.50 8.96
CA ASN A 91 -16.32 -1.18 9.53
C ASN A 91 -16.86 0.13 8.94
N GLY A 92 -18.17 0.20 8.74
CA GLY A 92 -18.82 1.40 8.22
C GLY A 92 -18.51 1.71 6.75
N GLN A 93 -18.98 2.87 6.30
CA GLN A 93 -18.84 3.32 4.91
C GLN A 93 -17.50 4.03 4.69
N PRO A 94 -16.91 3.90 3.48
CA PRO A 94 -15.73 4.67 3.13
C PRO A 94 -16.04 6.17 3.08
N GLN A 95 -15.04 6.97 3.42
CA GLN A 95 -15.08 8.42 3.35
C GLN A 95 -14.79 8.94 1.93
N ALA A 96 -13.98 8.22 1.16
CA ALA A 96 -13.65 8.59 -0.22
C ALA A 96 -13.24 7.38 -1.05
N ARG A 97 -13.56 7.39 -2.35
CA ARG A 97 -13.15 6.40 -3.36
C ARG A 97 -12.57 7.13 -4.55
N ALA A 98 -11.26 7.06 -4.77
CA ALA A 98 -10.62 7.93 -5.74
C ALA A 98 -9.42 7.30 -6.44
N ASN A 99 -9.18 7.80 -7.64
CA ASN A 99 -7.96 7.61 -8.40
C ASN A 99 -7.05 8.83 -8.16
N CYS A 100 -6.02 8.67 -7.33
CA CYS A 100 -5.11 9.76 -6.97
C CYS A 100 -3.88 9.81 -7.88
N HIS A 101 -3.62 10.97 -8.47
CA HIS A 101 -2.50 11.21 -9.38
C HIS A 101 -1.37 12.04 -8.77
N CYS A 102 -1.39 12.32 -7.46
CA CYS A 102 -0.33 13.15 -6.88
C CYS A 102 1.02 12.43 -6.92
N ARG A 103 2.11 13.20 -7.09
CA ARG A 103 3.49 12.65 -7.14
C ARG A 103 3.83 11.81 -5.91
N SER A 104 3.37 12.23 -4.73
CA SER A 104 3.58 11.45 -3.51
C SER A 104 2.96 10.06 -3.61
N CYS A 105 1.76 9.90 -4.20
CA CYS A 105 1.17 8.58 -4.41
C CYS A 105 1.91 7.79 -5.47
N GLN A 106 2.34 8.44 -6.56
CA GLN A 106 3.09 7.80 -7.63
C GLN A 106 4.40 7.20 -7.13
N ASP A 107 5.22 8.01 -6.44
CA ASP A 107 6.53 7.60 -5.93
C ASP A 107 6.39 6.60 -4.78
N PHE A 108 5.46 6.84 -3.85
CA PHE A 108 5.38 6.08 -2.61
C PHE A 108 4.75 4.70 -2.78
N TYR A 109 3.88 4.53 -3.77
CA TYR A 109 3.26 3.25 -4.11
C TYR A 109 3.83 2.63 -5.40
N GLY A 110 4.69 3.35 -6.13
CA GLY A 110 5.31 2.87 -7.37
C GLY A 110 4.29 2.63 -8.49
N THR A 111 3.35 3.55 -8.68
CA THR A 111 2.22 3.42 -9.62
C THR A 111 1.98 4.70 -10.41
N SER A 112 1.35 4.63 -11.59
CA SER A 112 0.96 5.83 -12.37
C SER A 112 -0.14 6.64 -11.69
N MET A 113 -1.01 5.94 -10.97
CA MET A 113 -2.00 6.50 -10.05
C MET A 113 -2.30 5.50 -8.93
N LEU A 114 -2.68 6.00 -7.77
CA LEU A 114 -3.19 5.15 -6.70
C LEU A 114 -4.72 5.11 -6.80
N SER A 115 -5.27 3.99 -7.26
CA SER A 115 -6.69 3.69 -7.09
C SER A 115 -6.91 3.14 -5.69
N ALA A 116 -7.64 3.87 -4.84
CA ALA A 116 -7.81 3.49 -3.45
C ALA A 116 -9.11 4.01 -2.84
N THR A 117 -9.48 3.38 -1.72
CA THR A 117 -10.63 3.75 -0.92
C THR A 117 -10.19 4.09 0.51
N ALA A 118 -10.73 5.17 1.07
CA ALA A 118 -10.34 5.72 2.35
C ALA A 118 -11.42 5.53 3.42
N TRP A 119 -11.02 5.20 4.65
CA TRP A 119 -11.85 5.12 5.85
C TRP A 119 -11.27 5.97 6.98
N LEU A 120 -12.08 6.26 8.00
CA LEU A 120 -11.56 6.79 9.26
C LEU A 120 -10.61 5.78 9.92
N ALA A 121 -9.71 6.24 10.78
CA ALA A 121 -8.66 5.40 11.35
C ALA A 121 -9.22 4.25 12.18
N GLU A 122 -10.25 4.53 12.98
CA GLU A 122 -10.97 3.61 13.85
C GLU A 122 -11.80 2.56 13.08
N GLN A 123 -12.07 2.81 11.79
CA GLN A 123 -12.85 1.91 10.94
C GLN A 123 -12.00 0.80 10.30
N VAL A 124 -10.67 0.85 10.45
CA VAL A 124 -9.74 -0.12 9.88
C VAL A 124 -8.91 -0.76 10.98
N THR A 125 -9.00 -2.07 11.11
CA THR A 125 -8.28 -2.84 12.15
C THR A 125 -7.44 -3.93 11.50
N VAL A 126 -6.17 -4.07 11.91
CA VAL A 126 -5.38 -5.27 11.63
C VAL A 126 -5.87 -6.37 12.57
N ALA A 127 -6.73 -7.26 12.07
CA ALA A 127 -7.36 -8.31 12.86
C ALA A 127 -6.39 -9.47 13.17
N SER A 128 -5.47 -9.76 12.25
CA SER A 128 -4.41 -10.75 12.43
C SER A 128 -3.21 -10.48 11.51
N GLY A 129 -2.09 -11.14 11.82
CA GLY A 129 -0.84 -11.04 11.05
C GLY A 129 0.08 -9.92 11.53
N SER A 130 1.33 -9.95 11.06
CA SER A 130 2.34 -8.93 11.36
C SER A 130 2.42 -7.90 10.24
N VAL A 131 2.38 -6.62 10.62
CA VAL A 131 2.56 -5.49 9.73
C VAL A 131 3.75 -4.65 10.16
N SER A 132 4.38 -4.00 9.19
CA SER A 132 5.38 -2.96 9.37
C SER A 132 4.88 -1.67 8.75
N SER A 133 5.39 -0.53 9.21
CA SER A 133 5.01 0.77 8.67
C SER A 133 6.23 1.59 8.26
N PHE A 134 6.06 2.38 7.21
CA PHE A 134 7.06 3.33 6.73
C PHE A 134 6.40 4.68 6.54
N SER A 135 6.94 5.72 7.19
CA SER A 135 6.50 7.10 7.02
C SER A 135 7.25 7.75 5.87
N HIS A 136 6.53 8.50 5.04
CA HIS A 136 7.14 9.29 3.99
C HIS A 136 8.10 10.33 4.61
N PRO A 137 9.33 10.50 4.08
CA PRO A 137 10.36 11.30 4.76
C PRO A 137 10.04 12.80 4.86
N SER A 138 9.18 13.32 3.98
CA SER A 138 8.88 14.75 3.87
C SER A 138 7.39 15.10 3.75
N LYS A 139 6.49 14.13 3.89
CA LYS A 139 5.04 14.32 3.74
C LYS A 139 4.33 13.65 4.90
N ASP A 140 3.20 14.19 5.31
CA ASP A 140 2.31 13.57 6.28
C ASP A 140 1.53 12.42 5.60
N LEU A 141 2.26 11.32 5.37
CA LEU A 141 1.81 10.12 4.69
C LEU A 141 2.62 8.95 5.24
N SER A 142 1.96 7.82 5.49
CA SER A 142 2.64 6.55 5.79
C SER A 142 2.00 5.40 5.03
N ARG A 143 2.73 4.30 4.90
CA ARG A 143 2.22 3.02 4.41
C ARG A 143 2.45 1.94 5.45
N THR A 144 1.44 1.12 5.66
CA THR A 144 1.48 -0.09 6.46
C THR A 144 1.37 -1.28 5.53
N PHE A 145 2.30 -2.21 5.66
CA PHE A 145 2.46 -3.35 4.75
C PHE A 145 2.69 -4.64 5.51
N CYS A 146 2.33 -5.76 4.89
CA CYS A 146 2.57 -7.07 5.46
C CYS A 146 4.07 -7.32 5.62
N SER A 147 4.52 -7.67 6.84
CA SER A 147 5.93 -7.96 7.11
C SER A 147 6.44 -9.21 6.37
N GLY A 148 5.54 -10.10 5.93
CA GLY A 148 5.89 -11.34 5.23
C GLY A 148 5.99 -11.20 3.71
N CYS A 149 5.02 -10.56 3.06
CA CYS A 149 4.99 -10.43 1.59
C CYS A 149 5.25 -9.01 1.07
N GLY A 150 5.35 -8.01 1.94
CA GLY A 150 5.62 -6.62 1.56
C GLY A 150 4.43 -5.87 0.92
N GLU A 151 3.28 -6.52 0.70
CA GLU A 151 2.12 -5.84 0.14
C GLU A 151 1.60 -4.75 1.09
N THR A 152 1.37 -3.56 0.55
CA THR A 152 0.75 -2.46 1.30
C THR A 152 -0.72 -2.79 1.56
N VAL A 153 -1.05 -2.93 2.84
CA VAL A 153 -2.43 -3.24 3.27
C VAL A 153 -3.26 -1.98 3.46
N PHE A 154 -2.64 -0.87 3.88
CA PHE A 154 -3.24 0.47 3.84
C PHE A 154 -2.16 1.55 3.98
N GLY A 155 -2.43 2.75 3.48
CA GLY A 155 -1.72 3.97 3.84
C GLY A 155 -2.43 4.77 4.91
N THR A 156 -1.76 5.78 5.45
CA THR A 156 -2.37 6.85 6.26
C THR A 156 -2.08 8.18 5.59
N ASN A 157 -3.10 8.90 5.15
CA ASN A 157 -2.91 10.19 4.49
C ASN A 157 -2.83 11.35 5.48
N ARG A 158 -2.62 12.57 4.97
CA ARG A 158 -2.54 13.82 5.76
C ARG A 158 -3.78 14.18 6.59
N LEU A 159 -4.90 13.47 6.36
CA LEU A 159 -6.15 13.64 7.09
C LEU A 159 -6.31 12.56 8.18
N GLY A 160 -5.29 11.73 8.41
CA GLY A 160 -5.35 10.60 9.34
C GLY A 160 -6.18 9.41 8.84
N MET A 161 -6.73 9.48 7.61
CA MET A 161 -7.56 8.42 7.05
C MET A 161 -6.71 7.24 6.57
N ARG A 162 -7.27 6.04 6.69
CA ARG A 162 -6.66 4.79 6.23
C ARG A 162 -7.07 4.55 4.79
N VAL A 163 -6.08 4.47 3.90
CA VAL A 163 -6.27 4.42 2.45
C VAL A 163 -5.86 3.05 1.93
N LEU A 164 -6.84 2.21 1.58
CA LEU A 164 -6.61 0.84 1.09
C LEU A 164 -6.53 0.83 -0.43
N PRO A 165 -5.47 0.26 -1.04
CA PRO A 165 -5.40 0.06 -2.49
C PRO A 165 -6.56 -0.79 -3.01
N ASN A 166 -7.23 -0.37 -4.08
CA ASN A 166 -8.42 -1.06 -4.58
C ASN A 166 -8.15 -2.47 -5.13
N THR A 167 -6.89 -2.78 -5.44
CA THR A 167 -6.44 -4.13 -5.83
C THR A 167 -6.71 -5.17 -4.75
N ILE A 168 -6.70 -4.80 -3.47
CA ILE A 168 -7.00 -5.72 -2.37
C ILE A 168 -8.47 -6.15 -2.38
N PHE A 169 -9.37 -5.21 -2.73
CA PHE A 169 -10.81 -5.49 -2.88
C PHE A 169 -11.06 -6.32 -4.14
N ALA A 170 -10.41 -5.98 -5.25
CA ALA A 170 -10.52 -6.75 -6.48
C ALA A 170 -10.12 -8.21 -6.25
N ARG A 171 -8.98 -8.46 -5.59
CA ARG A 171 -8.55 -9.82 -5.25
C ARG A 171 -9.56 -10.55 -4.36
N ALA A 172 -10.11 -9.88 -3.35
CA ALA A 172 -11.12 -10.45 -2.46
C ALA A 172 -12.44 -10.77 -3.18
N ALA A 173 -12.74 -10.05 -4.27
CA ALA A 173 -13.98 -10.15 -5.04
C ALA A 173 -13.83 -10.85 -6.41
N GLY A 174 -12.79 -11.67 -6.59
CA GLY A 174 -12.65 -12.50 -7.79
C GLY A 174 -12.05 -11.80 -9.02
N GLY A 175 -11.38 -10.67 -8.84
CA GLY A 175 -10.59 -9.99 -9.87
C GLY A 175 -11.10 -8.59 -10.24
N GLU A 176 -12.31 -8.22 -9.81
CA GLU A 176 -12.90 -6.91 -10.11
C GLU A 176 -13.19 -6.12 -8.83
N VAL A 177 -13.00 -4.80 -8.90
CA VAL A 177 -13.37 -3.92 -7.79
C VAL A 177 -14.90 -3.88 -7.66
N PRO A 178 -15.47 -4.25 -6.49
CA PRO A 178 -16.91 -4.16 -6.24
C PRO A 178 -17.44 -2.75 -6.49
N GLU A 179 -18.69 -2.63 -6.94
CA GLU A 179 -19.33 -1.35 -7.28
C GLU A 179 -19.20 -0.31 -6.16
N GLU A 180 -19.36 -0.76 -4.91
CA GLU A 180 -19.30 0.06 -3.70
C GLU A 180 -17.88 0.57 -3.40
N MET A 181 -16.85 0.00 -4.03
CA MET A 181 -15.44 0.38 -3.89
C MET A 181 -14.86 1.02 -5.16
N ARG A 182 -15.62 1.06 -6.26
CA ARG A 182 -15.17 1.71 -7.49
C ARG A 182 -14.83 3.18 -7.24
N PRO A 183 -13.72 3.70 -7.78
CA PRO A 183 -13.43 5.12 -7.72
C PRO A 183 -14.57 5.96 -8.29
N THR A 184 -14.86 7.11 -7.68
CA THR A 184 -15.90 8.03 -8.18
C THR A 184 -15.32 9.31 -8.77
N MET A 185 -14.00 9.47 -8.71
CA MET A 185 -13.31 10.68 -9.17
C MET A 185 -11.82 10.44 -9.38
N HIS A 186 -11.19 11.36 -10.13
CA HIS A 186 -9.75 11.53 -10.11
C HIS A 186 -9.36 12.77 -9.31
N LEU A 187 -8.34 12.63 -8.47
CA LEU A 187 -7.75 13.71 -7.69
C LEU A 187 -6.34 14.00 -8.17
N PHE A 188 -5.93 15.27 -8.07
CA PHE A 188 -4.61 15.76 -8.45
C PHE A 188 -4.25 15.47 -9.91
N TYR A 189 -5.24 15.49 -10.81
CA TYR A 189 -5.13 15.07 -12.21
C TYR A 189 -4.13 15.90 -13.03
N ARG A 190 -3.74 17.09 -12.55
CA ARG A 190 -2.65 17.89 -13.11
C ARG A 190 -1.32 17.14 -13.13
N HIS A 191 -1.12 16.20 -12.21
CA HIS A 191 0.12 15.43 -12.05
C HIS A 191 0.10 14.06 -12.72
N ARG A 192 -0.95 13.76 -13.50
CA ARG A 192 -1.03 12.51 -14.25
C ARG A 192 0.18 12.33 -15.15
N ILE A 193 0.63 11.08 -15.28
CA ILE A 193 1.66 10.68 -16.24
C ILE A 193 1.08 9.93 -17.44
N ILE A 194 -0.20 9.53 -17.34
CA ILE A 194 -1.00 8.94 -18.41
C ILE A 194 -2.37 9.63 -18.42
N ASP A 195 -2.89 9.91 -19.61
CA ASP A 195 -4.27 10.37 -19.76
C ASP A 195 -5.23 9.20 -19.53
N ILE A 196 -6.31 9.47 -18.81
CA ILE A 196 -7.34 8.48 -18.46
C ILE A 196 -8.63 8.86 -19.14
N GLN A 197 -9.10 7.98 -20.01
CA GLN A 197 -10.32 8.14 -20.79
C GLN A 197 -11.46 7.42 -20.08
N ASP A 198 -12.11 8.13 -19.16
CA ASP A 198 -13.35 7.70 -18.50
C ASP A 198 -14.25 8.91 -18.22
N GLU A 199 -15.46 8.64 -17.75
CA GLU A 199 -16.49 9.65 -17.46
C GLU A 199 -16.36 10.25 -16.05
N LEU A 200 -15.39 9.79 -15.25
CA LEU A 200 -15.25 10.26 -13.87
C LEU A 200 -14.76 11.72 -13.85
N PRO A 201 -15.30 12.53 -12.92
CA PRO A 201 -14.83 13.90 -12.73
C PRO A 201 -13.34 13.91 -12.40
N LYS A 202 -12.59 14.77 -13.08
CA LYS A 202 -11.14 14.90 -12.95
C LYS A 202 -10.80 16.21 -12.28
N TYR A 203 -10.57 16.20 -10.98
CA TYR A 203 -10.13 17.39 -10.25
C TYR A 203 -8.64 17.61 -10.49
N LEU A 204 -8.26 18.81 -10.91
CA LEU A 204 -6.86 19.14 -11.18
C LEU A 204 -6.00 19.05 -9.91
N ASP A 205 -6.61 19.33 -8.75
CA ASP A 205 -5.98 19.39 -7.43
C ASP A 205 -6.80 18.53 -6.42
N GLY A 206 -7.17 19.08 -5.25
CA GLY A 206 -8.07 18.41 -4.29
C GLY A 206 -9.51 18.26 -4.78
N TRP A 207 -10.38 17.61 -3.99
CA TRP A 207 -11.80 17.35 -4.36
C TRP A 207 -12.64 18.63 -4.55
N ASP A 208 -12.14 19.75 -4.04
CA ASP A 208 -12.74 21.09 -4.08
C ASP A 208 -12.08 21.97 -5.15
N GLY A 209 -11.15 21.41 -5.92
CA GLY A 209 -10.41 22.11 -6.96
C GLY A 209 -11.19 22.26 -8.26
N PRO A 210 -10.63 23.01 -9.23
CA PRO A 210 -11.20 23.09 -10.57
C PRO A 210 -11.15 21.73 -11.26
N THR A 211 -12.14 21.46 -12.09
CA THR A 211 -12.19 20.25 -12.92
C THR A 211 -11.41 20.45 -14.22
N TYR A 212 -10.73 19.39 -14.65
CA TYR A 212 -10.11 19.29 -15.96
C TYR A 212 -11.21 19.20 -17.02
N GLN A 213 -11.16 20.10 -17.99
CA GLN A 213 -11.96 20.07 -19.20
C GLN A 213 -11.07 19.48 -20.29
N ALA A 214 -11.51 18.36 -20.88
CA ALA A 214 -10.76 17.64 -21.92
C ALA A 214 -10.74 18.42 -23.24
#